data_AF-A0A0F2PFV9-F1
#
_entry.id   AF-A0A0F2PFV9-F1
#
_cell.length_a   1.000
_cell.length_b   1.000
_cell.length_c   1.000
_cell.angle_alpha   90.00
_cell.angle_beta   90.00
_cell.angle_gamma   90.00
#
_symmetry.space_group_name_H-M   'P 1'
#
loop_
_entity.id
_entity.type
_entity.pdbx_description
1 polymer ?
#
loop_
_entity_poly.entity_id
_entity_poly.type
_entity_poly.pdbx_seq_one_letter_code
_entity_poly.pdbx_strand_id
1 'polypeptide(L)'
;MLAAYQNGECRSSEAAALEKHLAACSGCAAELEELRGLDRVLDLWQDEPVPVGLWEAVMSEVDGISHAKTPPKHAGRVMTIKPALLLRDLAVAAAVSMIIFWGSGAWLAGERMLAAGESINGAVAVYTRVTGAAMARATGTAGEYTRKILLEEWEQDEMYKSPGS
;
A
#
# COMPACT_ATOMS: atom_id res chain seq x y z
N MET A 1 0.70 6.05 -13.06
CA MET A 1 0.44 6.37 -14.49
C MET A 1 1.71 6.76 -15.23
N LEU A 2 2.57 7.64 -14.71
CA LEU A 2 3.83 8.02 -15.38
C LEU A 2 4.76 6.83 -15.67
N ALA A 3 4.93 5.90 -14.72
CA ALA A 3 5.70 4.68 -14.94
C ALA A 3 5.13 3.78 -16.05
N ALA A 4 3.80 3.58 -16.10
CA ALA A 4 3.16 2.82 -17.17
C ALA A 4 3.32 3.49 -18.54
N TYR A 5 3.30 4.83 -18.58
CA TYR A 5 3.58 5.58 -19.80
C TYR A 5 5.04 5.44 -20.25
N GLN A 6 6.00 5.53 -19.30
CA GLN A 6 7.42 5.33 -19.57
C GLN A 6 7.74 3.93 -20.08
N ASN A 7 7.10 2.90 -19.51
CA ASN A 7 7.25 1.51 -19.92
C ASN A 7 6.49 1.18 -21.23
N GLY A 8 5.76 2.14 -21.81
CA GLY A 8 4.98 1.93 -23.04
C GLY A 8 3.72 1.08 -22.85
N GLU A 9 3.26 0.91 -21.61
CA GLU A 9 2.09 0.08 -21.25
C GLU A 9 0.76 0.85 -21.37
N CYS A 10 0.80 2.16 -21.59
CA CYS A 10 -0.40 2.98 -21.77
C CYS A 10 -1.06 2.77 -23.14
N ARG A 11 -2.39 2.78 -23.16
CA ARG A 11 -3.16 2.81 -24.42
C ARG A 11 -2.95 4.16 -25.11
N SER A 12 -3.06 4.19 -26.44
CA SER A 12 -2.83 5.41 -27.23
C SER A 12 -3.69 6.61 -26.80
N SER A 13 -4.94 6.38 -26.37
CA SER A 13 -5.83 7.42 -25.85
C SER A 13 -5.38 7.98 -24.49
N GLU A 14 -4.78 7.14 -23.64
CA GLU A 14 -4.29 7.51 -22.31
C GLU A 14 -2.96 8.26 -22.43
N ALA A 15 -2.07 7.80 -23.32
CA ALA A 15 -0.83 8.48 -23.65
C ALA A 15 -1.08 9.92 -24.15
N ALA A 16 -2.01 10.11 -25.10
CA ALA A 16 -2.33 11.43 -25.63
C ALA A 16 -2.93 12.38 -24.58
N ALA A 17 -3.72 11.86 -23.64
CA ALA A 17 -4.24 12.65 -22.52
C ALA A 17 -3.12 13.06 -21.55
N LEU A 18 -2.19 12.15 -21.29
CA LEU A 18 -1.05 12.38 -20.41
C LEU A 18 -0.05 13.35 -21.03
N GLU A 19 0.24 13.27 -22.32
CA GLU A 19 1.08 14.22 -23.06
C GLU A 19 0.54 15.66 -22.96
N LYS A 20 -0.78 15.84 -23.11
CA LYS A 20 -1.43 17.14 -22.90
C LYS A 20 -1.24 17.66 -21.48
N HIS A 21 -1.32 16.77 -20.48
CA HIS A 21 -1.10 17.15 -19.09
C HIS A 21 0.37 17.51 -18.82
N LEU A 22 1.31 16.73 -19.34
CA LEU A 22 2.75 16.97 -19.21
C LEU A 22 3.18 18.29 -19.85
N ALA A 23 2.55 18.69 -20.96
CA ALA A 23 2.78 20.00 -21.57
C ALA A 23 2.31 21.17 -20.70
N ALA A 24 1.34 20.94 -19.81
CA ALA A 24 0.75 21.98 -18.96
C ALA A 24 1.29 21.97 -17.51
N CYS A 25 1.86 20.86 -17.03
CA CYS A 25 2.26 20.66 -15.65
C CYS A 25 3.77 20.36 -15.55
N SER A 26 4.54 21.36 -15.10
CA SER A 26 5.99 21.22 -14.91
C SER A 26 6.36 20.21 -13.82
N GLY A 27 5.52 20.04 -12.79
CA GLY A 27 5.76 19.07 -11.72
C GLY A 27 5.74 17.62 -12.23
N CYS A 28 4.70 17.25 -12.99
CA CYS A 28 4.62 15.92 -13.58
C CYS A 28 5.68 15.69 -14.67
N ALA A 29 6.10 16.74 -15.38
CA ALA A 29 7.22 16.66 -16.31
C ALA A 29 8.57 16.41 -15.60
N ALA A 30 8.79 17.04 -14.44
CA ALA A 30 9.97 16.82 -13.61
C ALA A 30 10.01 15.38 -13.05
N GLU A 31 8.88 14.89 -12.50
CA GLU A 31 8.77 13.50 -12.03
C GLU A 31 9.06 12.49 -13.15
N LEU A 32 8.57 12.74 -14.37
CA LEU A 32 8.86 11.87 -15.51
C LEU A 32 10.36 11.88 -15.86
N GLU A 33 11.03 13.01 -15.74
CA GLU A 33 12.47 13.09 -16.00
C GLU A 33 13.29 12.43 -14.90
N GLU A 34 12.85 12.48 -13.64
CA GLU A 34 13.47 11.72 -12.55
C GLU A 34 13.39 10.22 -12.78
N LEU A 35 12.21 9.71 -13.19
CA LEU A 35 12.04 8.30 -13.52
C LEU A 35 12.91 7.88 -14.72
N ARG A 36 13.03 8.72 -15.75
CA ARG A 36 13.97 8.48 -16.87
C ARG A 36 15.43 8.53 -16.42
N GLY A 37 15.74 9.35 -15.42
CA GLY A 37 17.04 9.39 -14.78
C GLY A 37 17.40 8.07 -14.11
N LEU A 38 16.43 7.45 -13.42
CA LEU A 38 16.61 6.13 -12.80
C LEU A 38 16.87 5.04 -13.86
N ASP A 39 16.11 5.01 -14.96
CA ASP A 39 16.36 4.05 -16.05
C ASP A 39 17.79 4.17 -16.60
N ARG A 40 18.28 5.40 -16.83
CA ARG A 40 19.67 5.61 -17.27
C ARG A 40 20.69 5.08 -16.27
N VAL A 41 20.42 5.16 -14.97
CA VAL A 41 21.30 4.61 -13.94
C VAL A 41 21.24 3.08 -13.95
N LEU A 42 20.05 2.50 -14.15
CA LEU A 42 19.88 1.05 -14.27
C LEU A 42 20.55 0.50 -15.53
N ASP A 43 20.49 1.21 -16.66
CA ASP A 43 21.18 0.84 -17.90
C ASP A 43 22.71 0.82 -17.76
N LEU A 44 23.26 1.56 -16.79
CA LEU A 44 24.68 1.54 -16.47
C LEU A 44 25.06 0.36 -15.55
N TRP A 45 24.08 -0.36 -15.00
CA TRP A 45 24.33 -1.54 -14.19
C TRP A 45 24.89 -2.64 -15.10
N GLN A 46 26.04 -3.19 -14.73
CA GLN A 46 26.63 -4.31 -15.47
C GLN A 46 25.81 -5.57 -15.25
N ASP A 47 25.43 -6.23 -16.34
CA ASP A 47 24.88 -7.57 -16.31
C ASP A 47 25.99 -8.56 -15.93
N GLU A 48 25.97 -9.03 -14.68
CA GLU A 48 26.77 -10.18 -14.28
C GLU A 48 26.13 -11.44 -14.89
N PRO A 49 26.90 -12.32 -15.57
CA PRO A 49 26.37 -13.56 -16.09
C PRO A 49 25.74 -14.40 -14.98
N VAL A 50 24.52 -14.89 -15.24
CA VAL A 50 23.82 -15.78 -14.31
C VAL A 50 24.68 -17.02 -14.06
N PRO A 51 25.03 -17.34 -12.81
CA PRO A 51 25.81 -18.54 -12.49
C PRO A 51 25.11 -19.82 -12.97
N VAL A 52 25.89 -20.75 -13.52
CA VAL A 52 25.38 -22.06 -13.95
C VAL A 52 24.81 -22.80 -12.74
N GLY A 53 23.59 -23.33 -12.87
CA GLY A 53 22.92 -24.05 -11.79
C GLY A 53 22.17 -23.17 -10.80
N LEU A 54 22.12 -21.84 -11.00
CA LEU A 54 21.41 -20.93 -10.09
C LEU A 54 19.94 -21.31 -9.94
N TRP A 55 19.27 -21.62 -11.05
CA TRP A 55 17.85 -21.94 -11.03
C TRP A 55 17.58 -23.22 -10.23
N GLU A 56 18.38 -24.26 -10.47
CA GLU A 56 18.30 -25.54 -9.77
C GLU A 56 18.58 -25.37 -8.27
N ALA A 57 19.58 -24.55 -7.91
CA ALA A 57 19.89 -24.24 -6.52
C ALA A 57 18.74 -23.49 -5.81
N VAL A 58 18.15 -22.48 -6.47
CA VAL A 58 17.00 -21.74 -5.94
C VAL A 58 15.80 -22.65 -5.76
N MET A 59 15.47 -23.47 -6.76
CA MET A 59 14.34 -24.39 -6.70
C MET A 59 14.53 -25.45 -5.61
N SER A 60 15.74 -26.00 -5.46
CA SER A 60 16.05 -26.95 -4.40
C SER A 60 15.86 -26.36 -2.99
N GLU A 61 16.16 -25.08 -2.79
CA GLU A 61 15.96 -24.41 -1.51
C GLU A 61 14.47 -24.14 -1.24
N VAL A 62 13.72 -23.70 -2.26
CA VAL A 62 12.26 -23.48 -2.16
C VAL A 62 11.53 -24.78 -1.83
N ASP A 63 11.93 -25.89 -2.45
CA ASP A 63 11.40 -27.21 -2.15
C ASP A 63 11.79 -27.65 -0.73
N GLY A 64 13.02 -27.38 -0.30
CA GLY A 64 13.48 -27.63 1.07
C GLY A 64 12.67 -26.90 2.14
N ILE A 65 12.34 -25.62 1.90
CA ILE A 65 11.48 -24.81 2.77
C ILE A 65 10.04 -25.34 2.78
N SER A 66 9.53 -25.78 1.62
CA SER A 66 8.19 -26.35 1.50
C SER A 66 8.05 -27.72 2.18
N HIS A 67 9.14 -28.48 2.24
CA HIS A 67 9.22 -29.78 2.90
C HIS A 67 9.64 -29.72 4.37
N ALA A 68 10.10 -28.57 4.88
CA ALA A 68 10.35 -28.32 6.30
C ALA A 68 9.06 -28.20 7.14
N LYS A 69 8.04 -29.03 6.85
CA LYS A 69 6.87 -29.25 7.72
C LYS A 69 7.16 -30.35 8.75
N THR A 70 8.21 -30.17 9.54
CA THR A 70 8.26 -30.85 10.84
C THR A 70 8.67 -29.83 11.87
N PRO A 71 7.74 -29.30 12.68
CA PRO A 71 8.15 -28.52 13.83
C PRO A 71 9.09 -29.38 14.67
N PRO A 72 10.25 -28.87 15.10
CA PRO A 72 11.08 -29.59 16.03
C PRO A 72 10.21 -29.93 17.24
N LYS A 73 10.12 -31.22 17.59
CA LYS A 73 9.50 -31.65 18.86
C LYS A 73 10.36 -31.07 19.98
N HIS A 74 10.05 -29.84 20.40
CA HIS A 74 10.59 -29.28 21.63
C HIS A 74 10.01 -30.11 22.77
N ALA A 75 10.73 -31.15 23.16
CA ALA A 75 10.55 -31.79 24.44
C ALA A 75 10.66 -30.67 25.48
N GLY A 76 9.51 -30.33 26.07
CA GLY A 76 9.35 -29.17 26.94
C GLY A 76 10.34 -29.21 28.09
N ARG A 77 11.45 -28.50 27.95
CA ARG A 77 12.30 -28.15 29.07
C ARG A 77 11.70 -26.89 29.67
N VAL A 78 10.90 -27.06 30.72
CA VAL A 78 10.41 -25.94 31.53
C VAL A 78 11.64 -25.30 32.18
N MET A 79 12.12 -24.20 31.57
CA MET A 79 13.21 -23.40 32.09
C MET A 79 12.64 -22.52 33.19
N THR A 80 12.96 -22.84 34.44
CA THR A 80 12.70 -21.97 35.58
C THR A 80 13.59 -20.73 35.45
N ILE A 81 13.05 -19.66 34.87
CA ILE A 81 13.72 -18.37 34.71
C ILE A 81 13.89 -17.75 36.11
N LYS A 82 15.14 -17.50 36.51
CA LYS A 82 15.45 -16.78 37.75
C LYS A 82 15.17 -15.29 37.56
N PRO A 83 14.40 -14.62 38.45
CA PRO A 83 13.92 -13.25 38.24
C PRO A 83 15.04 -12.18 38.17
N ALA A 84 16.24 -12.47 38.67
CA ALA A 84 17.37 -11.55 38.62
C ALA A 84 17.94 -11.32 37.21
N LEU A 85 17.73 -12.24 36.26
CA LEU A 85 18.19 -12.08 34.88
C LEU A 85 17.25 -11.18 34.05
N LEU A 86 15.95 -11.13 34.40
CA LEU A 86 14.96 -10.33 33.70
C LEU A 86 15.15 -8.82 33.91
N LEU A 87 15.63 -8.40 35.09
CA LEU A 87 15.92 -6.99 35.37
C LEU A 87 17.10 -6.46 34.55
N ARG A 88 18.11 -7.30 34.29
CA ARG A 88 19.30 -6.90 33.55
C ARG A 88 19.00 -6.71 32.06
N ASP A 89 18.22 -7.61 31.47
CA ASP A 89 17.77 -7.47 30.08
C ASP A 89 16.84 -6.26 29.88
N LEU A 90 15.99 -5.96 30.87
CA LEU A 90 15.11 -4.80 30.80
C LEU A 90 15.90 -3.47 30.86
N ALA A 91 16.94 -3.40 31.70
CA ALA A 91 17.82 -2.23 31.77
C ALA A 91 18.62 -2.03 30.47
N VAL A 92 19.09 -3.12 29.86
CA VAL A 92 19.80 -3.07 28.56
C VAL A 92 18.85 -2.62 27.45
N ALA A 93 17.63 -3.19 27.39
CA ALA A 93 16.63 -2.79 26.40
C ALA A 93 16.25 -1.31 26.52
N ALA A 94 16.09 -0.79 27.75
CA ALA A 94 15.80 0.61 28.00
C ALA A 94 16.96 1.56 27.62
N ALA A 95 18.21 1.14 27.85
CA ALA A 95 19.37 1.94 27.47
C ALA A 95 19.52 2.03 25.94
N VAL A 96 19.30 0.92 25.22
CA VAL A 96 19.37 0.87 23.75
C VAL A 96 18.27 1.74 23.13
N SER A 97 17.04 1.68 23.64
CA SER A 97 15.94 2.50 23.11
C SER A 97 16.16 3.99 23.37
N MET A 98 16.72 4.38 24.52
CA MET A 98 17.06 5.76 24.83
C MET A 98 18.14 6.33 23.87
N ILE A 99 19.17 5.54 23.55
CA ILE A 99 20.23 5.94 22.60
C ILE A 99 19.67 6.10 21.19
N ILE A 100 18.80 5.19 20.75
CA ILE A 100 18.15 5.29 19.44
C ILE A 100 17.25 6.54 19.40
N PHE A 101 16.46 6.78 20.44
CA PHE A 101 15.54 7.92 20.51
C PHE A 101 16.27 9.27 20.53
N TRP A 102 17.37 9.39 21.28
CA TRP A 102 18.15 10.64 21.33
C TRP A 102 19.10 10.80 20.13
N GLY A 103 19.64 9.70 19.61
CA GLY A 103 20.49 9.70 18.41
C GLY A 103 19.73 9.97 17.11
N SER A 104 18.44 9.64 17.05
CA SER A 104 17.59 9.89 15.86
C SER A 104 17.01 11.31 15.79
N GLY A 105 17.02 12.08 16.88
CA GLY A 105 16.51 13.46 16.90
C GLY A 105 17.27 14.42 15.97
N ALA A 106 18.57 14.19 15.74
CA ALA A 106 19.38 14.98 14.81
C ALA A 106 19.05 14.71 13.33
N TRP A 107 18.51 13.53 13.01
CA TRP A 107 18.12 13.14 11.65
C TRP A 107 16.68 13.53 11.31
N LEU A 108 15.82 13.70 12.31
CA LEU A 108 14.41 14.07 12.15
C LEU A 108 14.17 15.59 12.03
N ALA A 109 15.18 16.43 12.32
CA ALA A 109 15.01 17.88 12.42
C ALA A 109 15.23 18.68 11.12
N GLY A 110 15.68 18.08 10.01
CA GLY A 110 16.09 18.83 8.82
C GLY A 110 15.35 18.40 7.54
N GLU A 111 14.39 19.23 7.10
CA GLU A 111 13.77 19.29 5.76
C GLU A 111 12.97 18.06 5.25
N ARG A 112 13.39 16.82 5.50
CA ARG A 112 12.77 15.61 4.91
C ARG A 112 11.41 15.24 5.51
N MET A 113 11.13 15.62 6.76
CA MET A 113 9.84 15.35 7.41
C MET A 113 8.71 16.26 6.93
N LEU A 114 9.01 17.50 6.54
CA LEU A 114 7.99 18.41 6.01
C LEU A 114 7.55 18.00 4.60
N ALA A 115 8.50 17.62 3.75
CA ALA A 115 8.21 17.06 2.43
C ALA A 115 7.45 15.71 2.50
N ALA A 116 7.84 14.81 3.42
CA ALA A 116 7.12 13.55 3.65
C ALA A 116 5.73 13.77 4.28
N GLY A 117 5.57 14.78 5.14
CA GLY A 117 4.28 15.17 5.71
C GLY A 117 3.33 15.74 4.66
N GLU A 118 3.85 16.50 3.70
CA GLU A 118 3.08 17.05 2.59
C GLU A 118 2.62 15.96 1.61
N SER A 119 3.49 14.98 1.30
CA SER A 119 3.13 13.84 0.45
C SER A 119 2.09 12.91 1.11
N ILE A 120 2.22 12.66 2.41
CA ILE A 120 1.26 11.83 3.17
C ILE A 120 -0.10 12.54 3.28
N ASN A 121 -0.12 13.84 3.56
CA ASN A 121 -1.37 14.61 3.60
C ASN A 121 -2.04 14.66 2.23
N GLY A 122 -1.27 14.82 1.13
CA GLY A 122 -1.78 14.76 -0.23
C GLY A 122 -2.42 13.40 -0.55
N ALA A 123 -1.73 12.30 -0.22
CA ALA A 123 -2.25 10.95 -0.45
C ALA A 123 -3.53 10.66 0.36
N VAL A 124 -3.58 11.08 1.63
CA VAL A 124 -4.76 10.93 2.49
C VAL A 124 -5.92 11.80 2.00
N ALA A 125 -5.64 13.02 1.51
CA ALA A 125 -6.66 13.90 0.92
C ALA A 125 -7.26 13.31 -0.37
N VAL A 126 -6.43 12.68 -1.21
CA VAL A 126 -6.90 11.99 -2.43
C VAL A 126 -7.73 10.77 -2.06
N TYR A 127 -7.26 9.95 -1.11
CA TYR A 127 -7.99 8.78 -0.64
C TYR A 127 -9.36 9.15 -0.05
N THR A 128 -9.41 10.15 0.84
CA THR A 128 -10.65 10.61 1.47
C THR A 128 -11.63 11.21 0.45
N ARG A 129 -11.13 11.91 -0.58
CA ARG A 129 -11.98 12.42 -1.67
C ARG A 129 -12.57 11.30 -2.53
N VAL A 130 -11.75 10.31 -2.91
CA VAL A 130 -12.19 9.18 -3.72
C VAL A 130 -13.20 8.31 -2.96
N THR A 131 -12.90 7.99 -1.71
CA THR A 131 -13.81 7.22 -0.85
C THR A 131 -15.09 8.00 -0.53
N GLY A 132 -15.00 9.29 -0.26
CA GLY A 132 -16.18 10.16 -0.07
C GLY A 132 -17.07 10.23 -1.32
N ALA A 133 -16.48 10.36 -2.51
CA ALA A 133 -17.24 10.36 -3.77
C ALA A 133 -17.86 8.99 -4.09
N ALA A 134 -17.14 7.90 -3.81
CA ALA A 134 -17.66 6.54 -3.97
C ALA A 134 -18.81 6.26 -2.99
N MET A 135 -18.66 6.70 -1.74
CA MET A 135 -19.68 6.52 -0.72
C MET A 135 -20.91 7.38 -0.98
N ALA A 136 -20.75 8.62 -1.46
CA ALA A 136 -21.87 9.47 -1.89
C ALA A 136 -22.64 8.89 -3.09
N ARG A 137 -21.93 8.25 -4.05
CA ARG A 137 -22.59 7.51 -5.14
C ARG A 137 -23.34 6.30 -4.61
N ALA A 138 -22.71 5.51 -3.74
CA ALA A 138 -23.31 4.30 -3.18
C ALA A 138 -24.57 4.63 -2.37
N THR A 139 -24.54 5.66 -1.51
CA THR A 139 -25.70 6.10 -0.74
C THR A 139 -26.77 6.75 -1.61
N GLY A 140 -26.39 7.47 -2.67
CA GLY A 140 -27.31 7.98 -3.68
C GLY A 140 -28.08 6.86 -4.40
N THR A 141 -27.38 5.84 -4.89
CA THR A 141 -28.03 4.67 -5.51
C THR A 141 -28.85 3.87 -4.51
N ALA A 142 -28.36 3.64 -3.29
CA ALA A 142 -29.11 2.93 -2.25
C ALA A 142 -30.41 3.67 -1.91
N GLY A 143 -30.37 5.00 -1.79
CA GLY A 143 -31.56 5.82 -1.57
C GLY A 143 -32.56 5.75 -2.73
N GLU A 144 -32.10 5.57 -3.97
CA GLU A 144 -32.97 5.39 -5.14
C GLU A 144 -33.68 4.03 -5.12
N TYR A 145 -32.99 2.95 -4.72
CA TYR A 145 -33.60 1.62 -4.56
C TYR A 145 -34.59 1.59 -3.39
N THR A 146 -34.22 2.16 -2.24
CA THR A 146 -35.13 2.22 -1.08
C THR A 146 -36.39 3.01 -1.39
N ARG A 147 -36.29 4.09 -2.19
CA ARG A 147 -37.46 4.84 -2.64
C ARG A 147 -38.36 4.02 -3.57
N LYS A 148 -37.80 3.26 -4.51
CA LYS A 148 -38.60 2.41 -5.42
C LYS A 148 -39.35 1.33 -4.66
N ILE A 149 -38.68 0.63 -3.74
CA ILE A 149 -39.30 -0.44 -2.93
C ILE A 149 -40.43 0.13 -2.05
N LEU A 150 -40.20 1.27 -1.38
CA LEU A 150 -41.23 1.91 -0.56
C LEU A 150 -42.43 2.40 -1.39
N LEU A 151 -42.22 2.92 -2.60
CA LEU A 151 -43.31 3.38 -3.47
C LEU A 151 -44.13 2.21 -4.02
N GLU A 152 -43.48 1.12 -4.46
CA GLU A 152 -44.16 -0.09 -4.95
C GLU A 152 -45.00 -0.76 -3.85
N GLU A 153 -44.52 -0.74 -2.61
CA GLU A 153 -45.24 -1.30 -1.46
C GLU A 153 -46.48 -0.46 -1.08
N TRP A 154 -46.43 0.86 -1.24
CA TRP A 154 -47.58 1.74 -1.00
C TRP A 154 -48.65 1.60 -2.09
N GLU A 155 -48.25 1.41 -3.36
CA GLU A 155 -49.17 1.20 -4.48
C GLU A 155 -49.93 -0.14 -4.35
N GLN A 156 -49.28 -1.18 -3.82
CA GLN A 156 -49.93 -2.46 -3.54
C GLN A 156 -50.95 -2.39 -2.40
N ASP A 157 -50.63 -1.66 -1.32
CA ASP A 157 -51.52 -1.48 -0.18
C ASP A 157 -52.75 -0.62 -0.53
N GLU A 158 -52.60 0.36 -1.43
CA GLU A 158 -53.70 1.19 -1.90
C GLU A 158 -54.63 0.43 -2.87
N MET A 159 -54.08 -0.47 -3.70
CA MET A 159 -54.87 -1.35 -4.58
C MET A 159 -55.66 -2.42 -3.82
N TYR A 160 -55.15 -2.90 -2.68
CA TYR A 160 -55.84 -3.91 -1.84
C TYR A 160 -56.94 -3.31 -0.94
N LYS A 161 -56.93 -1.99 -0.70
CA LYS A 161 -57.88 -1.28 0.15
C LYS A 161 -59.08 -0.65 -0.58
N SER A 162 -59.43 -1.11 -1.79
CA SER A 162 -60.73 -0.80 -2.39
C SER A 162 -61.75 -1.90 -2.07
N PRO A 163 -62.49 -1.83 -0.93
CA PRO A 163 -63.71 -2.60 -0.80
C PRO A 163 -64.74 -1.98 -1.74
N GLY A 164 -65.32 -2.84 -2.58
CA GLY A 164 -66.50 -2.49 -3.36
C GLY A 164 -67.55 -1.82 -2.48
N SER A 165 -67.89 -0.60 -2.85
CA SER A 165 -69.15 0.06 -2.52
C SER A 165 -70.30 -0.61 -3.25
#